data_AF-A0A329B430-F1
#
_entry.id   AF-A0A329B430-F1
#
_cell.length_a   1.000
_cell.length_b   1.000
_cell.length_c   1.000
_cell.angle_alpha   90.00
_cell.angle_beta   90.00
_cell.angle_gamma   90.00
#
_symmetry.space_group_name_H-M   'P 1'
#
loop_
_entity.id
_entity.type
_entity.pdbx_description
1 polymer ?
#
loop_
_entity_poly.entity_id
_entity_poly.type
_entity_poly.pdbx_seq_one_letter_code
_entity_poly.pdbx_strand_id
1 'polypeptide(L)'
;MPMPPIASEPAVRRVAAIVHGEDEQGTHRLLDTFARELLQRGHHVRGVVQKDADYSVLTGKRMSLLDLDSGCSYPISQDLGPGSTACCLDPAGIAAASVVLRRALAERPELVVVNRFGVLEAEGSGFAAELLALMADGVPVLTVVAPRFLAAWRAFTGDDADELPPQAEALRDWFTRVAERAR
;
A
#
# COMPACT_ATOMS: atom_id res chain seq x y z
N MET A 1 40.11 -26.78 5.85
CA MET A 1 39.68 -25.44 5.42
C MET A 1 38.26 -25.24 5.89
N PRO A 2 37.93 -24.22 6.70
CA PRO A 2 36.54 -23.93 7.02
C PRO A 2 35.83 -23.46 5.75
N MET A 3 34.63 -23.98 5.50
CA MET A 3 33.75 -23.49 4.42
C MET A 3 33.42 -22.01 4.68
N PRO A 4 33.34 -21.17 3.63
CA PRO A 4 32.81 -19.82 3.79
C PRO A 4 31.36 -19.90 4.29
N PRO A 5 30.89 -18.92 5.09
CA PRO A 5 29.49 -18.83 5.46
C PRO A 5 28.67 -18.71 4.16
N ILE A 6 27.72 -19.62 3.98
CA ILE A 6 26.71 -19.51 2.95
C ILE A 6 25.96 -18.23 3.29
N ALA A 7 26.12 -17.18 2.49
CA ALA A 7 25.32 -15.97 2.62
C ALA A 7 23.86 -16.42 2.59
N SER A 8 23.16 -16.27 3.72
CA SER A 8 21.75 -16.62 3.81
C SER A 8 21.04 -15.89 2.67
N GLU A 9 20.43 -16.64 1.75
CA GLU A 9 19.57 -16.05 0.73
C GLU A 9 18.56 -15.15 1.46
N PRO A 10 18.43 -13.87 1.07
CA PRO A 10 17.56 -12.95 1.80
C PRO A 10 16.16 -13.54 1.80
N ALA A 11 15.62 -13.79 2.99
CA ALA A 11 14.29 -14.32 3.15
C ALA A 11 13.33 -13.39 2.40
N VAL A 12 12.55 -13.95 1.46
CA VAL A 12 11.56 -13.18 0.71
C VAL A 12 10.56 -12.61 1.71
N ARG A 13 10.53 -11.28 1.77
CA ARG A 13 9.66 -10.51 2.66
C ARG A 13 8.28 -10.43 2.04
N ARG A 14 7.26 -10.79 2.82
CA ARG A 14 5.85 -10.75 2.38
C ARG A 14 5.29 -9.33 2.36
N VAL A 15 6.01 -8.37 2.92
CA VAL A 15 5.65 -6.96 2.91
C VAL A 15 6.60 -6.24 1.96
N ALA A 16 6.06 -5.34 1.14
CA ALA A 16 6.86 -4.42 0.35
C ALA A 16 6.27 -3.02 0.33
N ALA A 17 7.16 -2.03 0.23
CA ALA A 17 6.81 -0.65 -0.03
C ALA A 17 7.51 -0.14 -1.29
N ILE A 18 6.73 0.47 -2.18
CA ILE A 18 7.25 1.22 -3.30
C ILE A 18 7.70 2.59 -2.79
N VAL A 19 8.99 2.87 -2.90
CA VAL A 19 9.56 4.15 -2.50
C VAL A 19 9.37 5.12 -3.65
N HIS A 20 8.39 6.03 -3.55
CA HIS A 20 8.14 6.96 -4.64
C HIS A 20 9.27 7.98 -4.78
N GLY A 21 9.64 8.30 -6.03
CA GLY A 21 10.54 9.41 -6.34
C GLY A 21 9.82 10.75 -6.31
N GLU A 22 10.19 11.65 -7.20
CA GLU A 22 9.50 12.95 -7.37
C GLU A 22 8.07 12.79 -7.91
N ASP A 23 7.78 11.69 -8.60
CA ASP A 23 6.48 11.37 -9.19
C ASP A 23 5.63 10.44 -8.31
N GLU A 24 5.01 11.01 -7.28
CA GLU A 24 4.06 10.32 -6.40
C GLU A 24 2.84 9.78 -7.20
N GLN A 25 2.33 10.57 -8.15
CA GLN A 25 1.15 10.18 -8.94
C GLN A 25 1.44 9.00 -9.86
N GLY A 26 2.57 9.03 -10.58
CA GLY A 26 3.03 7.90 -11.38
C GLY A 26 3.23 6.63 -10.55
N THR A 27 3.67 6.76 -9.29
CA THR A 27 3.81 5.61 -8.39
C THR A 27 2.47 5.01 -7.99
N HIS A 28 1.46 5.85 -7.68
CA HIS A 28 0.10 5.35 -7.42
C HIS A 28 -0.54 4.71 -8.65
N ARG A 29 -0.33 5.27 -9.85
CA ARG A 29 -0.78 4.67 -11.12
C ARG A 29 -0.09 3.35 -11.40
N LEU A 30 1.21 3.24 -11.12
CA LEU A 30 1.95 1.99 -11.24
C LEU A 30 1.35 0.92 -10.33
N LEU A 31 1.05 1.26 -9.07
CA LEU A 31 0.42 0.35 -8.12
C LEU A 31 -0.96 -0.11 -8.60
N ASP A 32 -1.82 0.81 -9.04
CA ASP A 32 -3.15 0.50 -9.58
C ASP A 32 -3.05 -0.41 -10.82
N THR A 33 -2.19 -0.07 -11.76
CA THR A 33 -1.96 -0.87 -12.98
C THR A 33 -1.50 -2.27 -12.62
N PHE A 34 -0.54 -2.40 -11.71
CA PHE A 34 -0.03 -3.68 -11.26
C PHE A 34 -1.12 -4.54 -10.59
N ALA A 35 -1.92 -3.95 -9.69
CA ALA A 35 -3.01 -4.64 -9.02
C ALA A 35 -4.07 -5.16 -10.02
N ARG A 36 -4.44 -4.32 -11.01
CA ARG A 36 -5.36 -4.70 -12.08
C ARG A 36 -4.82 -5.81 -12.96
N GLU A 37 -3.54 -5.76 -13.31
CA GLU A 37 -2.90 -6.82 -14.08
C GLU A 37 -2.94 -8.18 -13.36
N LEU A 38 -2.72 -8.19 -12.04
CA LEU A 38 -2.80 -9.42 -11.25
C LEU A 38 -4.23 -9.97 -11.22
N LEU A 39 -5.23 -9.11 -11.02
CA LEU A 39 -6.64 -9.50 -11.09
C LEU A 39 -7.01 -10.08 -12.47
N GLN A 40 -6.54 -9.47 -13.56
CA GLN A 40 -6.76 -9.97 -14.92
C GLN A 40 -6.09 -11.33 -15.18
N ARG A 41 -4.99 -11.61 -14.50
CA ARG A 41 -4.29 -12.91 -14.54
C ARG A 41 -4.95 -13.96 -13.64
N GLY A 42 -6.03 -13.61 -12.94
CA GLY A 42 -6.78 -14.51 -12.07
C GLY A 42 -6.21 -14.66 -10.65
N HIS A 43 -5.24 -13.81 -10.27
CA HIS A 43 -4.77 -13.79 -8.89
C HIS A 43 -5.81 -13.16 -7.97
N HIS A 44 -5.90 -13.68 -6.75
CA HIS A 44 -6.78 -13.11 -5.74
C HIS A 44 -6.10 -11.91 -5.07
N VAL A 45 -6.50 -10.70 -5.47
CA VAL A 45 -5.98 -9.43 -4.92
C VAL A 45 -7.11 -8.67 -4.23
N ARG A 46 -6.81 -8.07 -3.09
CA ARG A 46 -7.73 -7.21 -2.33
C ARG A 46 -7.08 -5.90 -1.92
N GLY A 47 -7.89 -4.99 -1.40
CA GLY A 47 -7.42 -3.76 -0.79
C GLY A 47 -7.84 -2.53 -1.59
N VAL A 48 -7.10 -1.45 -1.37
CA VAL A 48 -7.48 -0.12 -1.84
C VAL A 48 -6.35 0.58 -2.57
N VAL A 49 -6.70 1.19 -3.70
CA VAL A 49 -5.79 2.00 -4.53
C VAL A 49 -6.29 3.43 -4.59
N GLN A 50 -5.39 4.40 -4.76
CA GLN A 50 -5.80 5.78 -4.96
C GLN A 50 -6.34 5.95 -6.38
N LYS A 51 -7.57 6.45 -6.46
CA LYS A 51 -8.14 6.91 -7.72
C LYS A 51 -7.39 8.18 -8.13
N ASP A 52 -7.03 8.29 -9.41
CA ASP A 52 -6.51 9.54 -9.98
C ASP A 52 -7.43 10.69 -9.55
N ALA A 53 -6.84 11.69 -8.88
CA ALA A 53 -7.60 12.81 -8.37
C ALA A 53 -8.12 13.62 -9.56
N ASP A 54 -9.44 13.71 -9.71
CA ASP A 54 -10.06 14.75 -10.52
C ASP A 54 -9.75 16.09 -9.84
N TYR A 55 -8.67 16.74 -10.26
CA TYR A 55 -8.34 18.08 -9.80
C TYR A 55 -9.40 19.04 -10.33
N SER A 56 -10.38 19.38 -9.48
CA SER A 56 -11.31 20.45 -9.76
C SER A 56 -10.80 21.73 -9.12
N VAL A 57 -10.48 22.72 -9.96
CA VAL A 57 -10.05 24.07 -9.56
C VAL A 57 -11.05 24.74 -8.59
N LEU A 58 -12.31 24.27 -8.58
CA LEU A 58 -13.40 24.84 -7.78
C LEU A 58 -13.52 24.25 -6.37
N THR A 59 -12.98 23.05 -6.10
CA THR A 59 -13.25 22.31 -4.82
C THR A 59 -11.99 21.76 -4.14
N GLY A 60 -10.80 22.12 -4.63
CA GLY A 60 -9.53 21.59 -4.11
C GLY A 60 -9.25 20.15 -4.54
N LYS A 61 -8.11 19.60 -4.06
CA LYS A 61 -7.65 18.24 -4.39
C LYS A 61 -8.53 17.20 -3.69
N ARG A 62 -9.47 16.60 -4.42
CA ARG A 62 -10.29 15.49 -3.93
C ARG A 62 -9.56 14.17 -4.11
N MET A 63 -9.20 13.52 -3.02
CA MET A 63 -8.60 12.19 -2.99
C MET A 63 -9.68 11.16 -2.64
N SER A 64 -9.68 10.05 -3.36
CA SER A 64 -10.56 8.91 -3.07
C SER A 64 -9.80 7.61 -3.21
N LEU A 65 -10.17 6.65 -2.38
CA LEU A 65 -9.68 5.28 -2.46
C LEU A 65 -10.72 4.42 -3.19
N LEU A 66 -10.25 3.52 -4.05
CA LEU A 66 -11.09 2.56 -4.75
C LEU A 66 -10.82 1.17 -4.19
N ASP A 67 -11.87 0.46 -3.81
CA ASP A 67 -11.81 -0.97 -3.49
C ASP A 67 -11.61 -1.77 -4.78
N LEU A 68 -10.56 -2.59 -4.80
CA LEU A 68 -10.20 -3.44 -5.93
C LEU A 68 -11.19 -4.58 -6.20
N ASP A 69 -11.99 -4.99 -5.21
CA ASP A 69 -12.99 -6.06 -5.37
C ASP A 69 -14.35 -5.51 -5.81
N SER A 70 -14.93 -4.60 -5.01
CA SER A 70 -16.28 -4.07 -5.27
C SER A 70 -16.33 -2.91 -6.25
N GLY A 71 -15.20 -2.22 -6.49
CA GLY A 71 -15.17 -0.95 -7.20
C GLY A 71 -15.77 0.22 -6.42
N CYS A 72 -16.11 0.05 -5.13
CA CYS A 72 -16.60 1.13 -4.30
C CYS A 72 -15.52 2.22 -4.10
N SER A 73 -15.94 3.49 -4.17
CA SER A 73 -15.08 4.64 -3.98
C SER A 73 -15.32 5.29 -2.61
N TYR A 74 -14.26 5.51 -1.86
CA TYR A 74 -14.25 6.13 -0.54
C TYR A 74 -13.54 7.48 -0.62
N PRO A 75 -14.27 8.62 -0.60
CA PRO A 75 -13.63 9.92 -0.52
C PRO A 75 -12.89 10.03 0.82
N ILE A 76 -11.59 10.29 0.76
CA ILE A 76 -10.73 10.41 1.94
C ILE A 76 -10.26 11.83 2.17
N SER A 77 -10.78 12.79 1.41
CA SER A 77 -10.48 14.21 1.58
C SER A 77 -11.77 15.02 1.67
N GLN A 78 -11.79 16.00 2.55
CA GLN A 78 -12.87 16.96 2.72
C GLN A 78 -12.46 18.36 2.24
N ASP A 79 -13.43 19.12 1.74
CA ASP A 79 -13.24 20.53 1.42
C ASP A 79 -13.32 21.35 2.72
N LEU A 80 -12.20 21.92 3.14
CA LEU A 80 -12.10 22.77 4.34
C LEU A 80 -12.31 24.26 4.02
N GLY A 81 -12.61 24.59 2.77
CA GLY A 81 -12.78 25.96 2.30
C GLY A 81 -11.46 26.69 2.02
N PRO A 82 -11.54 27.85 1.33
CA PRO A 82 -10.37 28.62 0.95
C PRO A 82 -9.65 29.19 2.19
N GLY A 83 -8.35 28.87 2.33
CA GLY A 83 -7.47 29.40 3.37
C GLY A 83 -7.16 28.45 4.54
N SER A 84 -7.70 27.23 4.54
CA SER A 84 -7.37 26.24 5.57
C SER A 84 -5.96 25.67 5.40
N THR A 85 -5.17 25.67 6.47
CA THR A 85 -3.88 24.97 6.59
C THR A 85 -4.01 23.60 7.25
N ALA A 86 -5.23 23.24 7.68
CA ALA A 86 -5.50 21.98 8.37
C ALA A 86 -5.48 20.79 7.41
N CYS A 87 -5.23 19.60 7.94
CA CYS A 87 -5.17 18.37 7.17
C CYS A 87 -6.52 18.13 6.46
N CYS A 88 -6.53 18.18 5.13
CA CYS A 88 -7.74 18.02 4.31
C CYS A 88 -8.29 16.58 4.30
N LEU A 89 -7.77 15.70 5.13
CA LEU A 89 -8.08 14.28 5.13
C LEU A 89 -9.35 14.03 5.95
N ASP A 90 -10.26 13.22 5.42
CA ASP A 90 -11.53 12.84 6.05
C ASP A 90 -11.37 11.51 6.81
N PRO A 91 -11.37 11.53 8.16
CA PRO A 91 -11.26 10.32 8.97
C PRO A 91 -12.40 9.32 8.73
N ALA A 92 -13.61 9.79 8.38
CA ALA A 92 -14.74 8.91 8.11
C ALA A 92 -14.52 8.10 6.83
N GLY A 93 -13.98 8.74 5.79
CA GLY A 93 -13.57 8.07 4.55
C GLY A 93 -12.51 6.99 4.78
N ILE A 94 -11.52 7.29 5.63
CA ILE A 94 -10.47 6.32 5.98
C ILE A 94 -11.04 5.16 6.79
N ALA A 95 -11.88 5.44 7.79
CA ALA A 95 -12.53 4.41 8.58
C ALA A 95 -13.42 3.51 7.70
N ALA A 96 -14.13 4.07 6.72
CA ALA A 96 -14.89 3.28 5.77
C ALA A 96 -13.99 2.39 4.90
N ALA A 97 -12.88 2.93 4.38
CA ALA A 97 -11.92 2.16 3.59
C ALA A 97 -11.21 1.06 4.41
N SER A 98 -10.99 1.27 5.72
CA SER A 98 -10.34 0.28 6.59
C SER A 98 -11.13 -1.05 6.68
N VAL A 99 -12.46 -1.01 6.46
CA VAL A 99 -13.30 -2.21 6.38
C VAL A 99 -12.83 -3.13 5.27
N VAL A 100 -12.36 -2.59 4.14
CA VAL A 100 -11.87 -3.37 3.00
C VAL A 100 -10.64 -4.20 3.42
N LEU A 101 -9.71 -3.60 4.16
CA LEU A 101 -8.50 -4.29 4.63
C LEU A 101 -8.83 -5.34 5.69
N ARG A 102 -9.79 -5.07 6.58
CA ARG A 102 -10.26 -6.06 7.56
C ARG A 102 -10.95 -7.27 6.90
N ARG A 103 -11.69 -7.04 5.81
CA ARG A 103 -12.26 -8.13 5.00
C ARG A 103 -11.16 -8.93 4.29
N ALA A 104 -10.20 -8.22 3.69
CA ALA A 104 -9.06 -8.84 3.04
C ALA A 104 -8.27 -9.76 3.99
N LEU A 105 -8.09 -9.36 5.26
CA LEU A 105 -7.47 -10.20 6.28
C LEU A 105 -8.21 -11.52 6.49
N ALA A 106 -9.55 -11.50 6.52
CA ALA A 106 -10.36 -12.72 6.68
C ALA A 106 -10.34 -13.63 5.42
N GLU A 107 -10.23 -13.03 4.24
CA GLU A 107 -10.19 -13.73 2.95
C GLU A 107 -8.82 -14.33 2.62
N ARG A 108 -7.74 -13.80 3.22
CA ARG A 108 -6.34 -14.22 3.01
C ARG A 108 -5.95 -14.32 1.52
N PRO A 109 -6.05 -13.20 0.77
CA PRO A 109 -5.71 -13.16 -0.64
C PRO A 109 -4.21 -13.37 -0.87
N GLU A 110 -3.84 -13.60 -2.13
CA GLU A 110 -2.44 -13.68 -2.55
C GLU A 110 -1.71 -12.34 -2.40
N LEU A 111 -2.45 -11.22 -2.43
CA LEU A 111 -1.92 -9.89 -2.20
C LEU A 111 -2.98 -8.93 -1.64
N VAL A 112 -2.59 -8.13 -0.66
CA VAL A 112 -3.32 -6.94 -0.23
C VAL A 112 -2.57 -5.68 -0.64
N VAL A 113 -3.26 -4.81 -1.36
CA VAL A 113 -2.75 -3.49 -1.76
C VAL A 113 -3.29 -2.42 -0.81
N VAL A 114 -2.40 -1.60 -0.26
CA VAL A 114 -2.77 -0.47 0.59
C VAL A 114 -2.22 0.81 -0.03
N ASN A 115 -3.05 1.83 -0.16
CA ASN A 115 -2.72 3.04 -0.91
C ASN A 115 -1.34 3.64 -0.56
N ARG A 116 -1.15 4.00 0.71
CA ARG A 116 0.12 4.57 1.18
C ARG A 116 0.30 4.39 2.68
N PHE A 117 1.56 4.46 3.11
CA PHE A 117 1.95 4.72 4.49
C PHE A 117 2.44 6.17 4.61
N GLY A 118 1.81 6.95 5.47
CA GLY A 118 2.08 8.38 5.66
C GLY A 118 2.13 8.79 7.13
N VAL A 119 1.79 10.06 7.39
CA VAL A 119 1.81 10.64 8.74
C VAL A 119 0.88 9.87 9.67
N LEU A 120 -0.35 9.58 9.23
CA LEU A 120 -1.32 8.89 10.06
C LEU A 120 -0.83 7.51 10.49
N GLU A 121 -0.31 6.72 9.55
CA GLU A 121 0.15 5.37 9.84
C GLU A 121 1.40 5.39 10.73
N ALA A 122 2.30 6.36 10.53
CA ALA A 122 3.47 6.56 11.39
C ALA A 122 3.09 6.95 12.83
N GLU A 123 1.94 7.62 13.02
CA GLU A 123 1.39 7.99 14.32
C GLU A 123 0.47 6.89 14.92
N GLY A 124 0.34 5.74 14.25
CA GLY A 124 -0.49 4.62 14.72
C GLY A 124 -1.99 4.77 14.40
N SER A 125 -2.35 5.71 13.54
CA SER A 125 -3.70 5.97 13.05
C SER A 125 -3.86 5.50 11.59
N GLY A 126 -4.97 5.84 10.94
CA GLY A 126 -5.18 5.52 9.53
C GLY A 126 -5.34 4.03 9.31
N PHE A 127 -4.48 3.44 8.47
CA PHE A 127 -4.45 2.00 8.21
C PHE A 127 -3.41 1.22 9.04
N ALA A 128 -2.79 1.85 10.05
CA ALA A 128 -1.73 1.21 10.83
C ALA A 128 -2.16 -0.12 11.47
N ALA A 129 -3.34 -0.16 12.10
CA ALA A 129 -3.85 -1.37 12.77
C ALA A 129 -4.11 -2.49 11.77
N GLU A 130 -4.72 -2.16 10.63
CA GLU A 130 -4.99 -3.13 9.55
C GLU A 130 -3.70 -3.64 8.90
N LEU A 131 -2.72 -2.76 8.65
CA LEU A 131 -1.41 -3.13 8.14
C LEU A 131 -0.71 -4.11 9.09
N LEU A 132 -0.63 -3.80 10.37
CA LEU A 132 0.00 -4.69 11.36
C LEU A 132 -0.72 -6.05 11.44
N ALA A 133 -2.05 -6.07 11.37
CA ALA A 133 -2.81 -7.31 11.42
C ALA A 133 -2.56 -8.20 10.18
N LEU A 134 -2.49 -7.60 8.99
CA LEU A 134 -2.13 -8.31 7.74
C LEU A 134 -0.71 -8.89 7.81
N MET A 135 0.24 -8.08 8.30
CA MET A 135 1.63 -8.52 8.46
C MET A 135 1.76 -9.66 9.47
N ALA A 136 1.06 -9.55 10.61
CA ALA A 136 1.08 -10.57 11.67
C ALA A 136 0.49 -11.92 11.22
N ASP A 137 -0.52 -11.90 10.34
CA ASP A 137 -1.10 -13.13 9.77
C ASP A 137 -0.31 -13.68 8.56
N GLY A 138 0.76 -12.99 8.17
CA GLY A 138 1.61 -13.38 7.03
C GLY A 138 0.93 -13.20 5.68
N VAL A 139 -0.09 -12.34 5.59
CA VAL A 139 -0.74 -11.96 4.34
C VAL A 139 0.20 -11.01 3.58
N PRO A 140 0.46 -11.26 2.29
CA PRO A 140 1.31 -10.35 1.52
C PRO A 140 0.72 -8.95 1.39
N VAL A 141 1.54 -7.93 1.60
CA VAL A 141 1.12 -6.52 1.57
C VAL A 141 2.04 -5.70 0.66
N LEU A 142 1.45 -4.91 -0.23
CA LEU A 142 2.15 -3.91 -1.03
C LEU A 142 1.58 -2.51 -0.79
N THR A 143 2.44 -1.55 -0.49
CA THR A 143 2.05 -0.14 -0.29
C THR A 143 3.02 0.85 -0.91
N VAL A 144 2.74 2.15 -0.80
CA VAL A 144 3.60 3.25 -1.27
C VAL A 144 4.08 4.06 -0.08
N VAL A 145 5.37 4.38 -0.04
CA VAL A 145 6.01 5.16 1.02
C VAL A 145 6.75 6.34 0.40
N ALA A 146 6.59 7.51 1.02
CA ALA A 146 7.42 8.68 0.70
C ALA A 146 8.81 8.54 1.30
N PRO A 147 9.89 9.00 0.65
CA PRO A 147 11.24 8.94 1.20
C PRO A 147 11.37 9.51 2.62
N ARG A 148 10.64 10.59 2.92
CA ARG A 148 10.59 11.20 4.25
C ARG A 148 9.98 10.32 5.36
N PHE A 149 9.16 9.33 4.99
CA PHE A 149 8.54 8.39 5.93
C PHE A 149 9.26 7.04 5.96
N LEU A 150 10.36 6.85 5.22
CA LEU A 150 11.10 5.58 5.21
C LEU A 150 11.60 5.17 6.59
N ALA A 151 12.10 6.12 7.39
CA ALA A 151 12.55 5.83 8.75
C ALA A 151 11.38 5.32 9.63
N ALA A 152 10.21 5.92 9.50
CA ALA A 152 9.00 5.49 10.20
C ALA A 152 8.49 4.14 9.68
N TRP A 153 8.53 3.92 8.36
CA TRP A 153 8.21 2.64 7.74
C TRP A 153 9.09 1.51 8.25
N ARG A 154 10.42 1.69 8.23
CA ARG A 154 11.38 0.72 8.78
C ARG A 154 11.17 0.45 10.27
N ALA A 155 10.84 1.49 11.05
CA ALA A 155 10.50 1.30 12.46
C ALA A 155 9.18 0.53 12.65
N PHE A 156 8.22 0.75 11.76
CA PHE A 156 6.90 0.10 11.77
C PHE A 156 6.96 -1.37 11.35
N THR A 157 7.74 -1.69 10.31
CA THR A 157 7.87 -3.06 9.78
C THR A 157 9.05 -3.83 10.36
N GLY A 158 9.99 -3.18 11.03
CA GLY A 158 11.30 -3.76 11.33
C GLY A 158 12.03 -4.16 10.05
N ASP A 159 12.71 -5.30 10.10
CA ASP A 159 13.45 -5.89 8.97
C ASP A 159 12.58 -6.79 8.08
N ASP A 160 11.24 -6.73 8.19
CA ASP A 160 10.29 -7.63 7.51
C ASP A 160 9.62 -7.04 6.25
N ALA A 161 10.03 -5.85 5.79
CA ALA A 161 9.58 -5.27 4.52
C ALA A 161 10.69 -5.03 3.49
N ASP A 162 10.43 -5.35 2.22
CA ASP A 162 11.28 -4.99 1.09
C ASP A 162 10.95 -3.56 0.62
N GLU A 163 11.99 -2.80 0.26
CA GLU A 163 11.85 -1.48 -0.37
C GLU A 163 12.07 -1.61 -1.87
N LEU A 164 11.03 -1.31 -2.64
CA LEU A 164 11.04 -1.49 -4.09
C LEU A 164 11.17 -0.14 -4.80
N PRO A 165 11.95 -0.06 -5.90
CA PRO A 165 11.89 1.10 -6.78
C PRO A 165 10.52 1.15 -7.48
N PRO A 166 10.06 2.33 -7.93
CA PRO A 166 8.80 2.50 -8.65
C PRO A 166 8.93 1.99 -10.10
N GLN A 167 9.14 0.67 -10.25
CA GLN A 167 9.37 -0.01 -11.53
C GLN A 167 8.50 -1.26 -11.60
N ALA A 168 7.77 -1.43 -12.71
CA ALA A 168 6.86 -2.57 -12.89
C ALA A 168 7.57 -3.93 -12.76
N GLU A 169 8.79 -4.05 -13.30
CA GLU A 169 9.61 -5.27 -13.20
C GLU A 169 9.88 -5.64 -11.74
N ALA A 170 10.27 -4.66 -10.91
CA ALA A 170 10.57 -4.89 -9.49
C ALA A 170 9.34 -5.36 -8.69
N LEU A 171 8.16 -4.85 -9.00
CA LEU A 171 6.90 -5.30 -8.39
C LEU A 171 6.57 -6.74 -8.80
N ARG A 172 6.76 -7.09 -10.08
CA ARG A 172 6.50 -8.44 -10.60
C ARG A 172 7.48 -9.46 -10.03
N ASP A 173 8.76 -9.12 -9.96
CA ASP A 173 9.81 -9.97 -9.40
C ASP A 173 9.57 -10.23 -7.91
N TRP A 174 9.18 -9.19 -7.17
CA TRP A 174 8.79 -9.35 -5.76
C TRP A 174 7.56 -10.26 -5.62
N PHE A 175 6.48 -9.99 -6.35
CA PHE A 175 5.26 -10.78 -6.23
C PHE A 175 5.46 -12.25 -6.64
N THR A 176 6.26 -12.51 -7.68
CA THR A 176 6.61 -13.88 -8.10
C THR A 176 7.28 -14.64 -6.95
N ARG A 177 8.30 -14.05 -6.31
CA ARG A 177 8.99 -14.64 -5.17
C ARG A 177 8.05 -14.91 -3.98
N VAL A 178 7.09 -14.01 -3.74
CA VAL A 178 6.11 -14.15 -2.65
C VAL A 178 5.08 -15.24 -2.97
N ALA A 179 4.56 -15.27 -4.19
CA ALA A 179 3.58 -16.26 -4.64
C ALA A 179 4.16 -17.68 -4.65
N GLU A 180 5.44 -17.83 -5.00
CA GLU A 180 6.15 -19.13 -4.93
C GLU A 180 6.26 -19.67 -3.50
N ARG A 181 6.34 -18.81 -2.48
CA ARG A 181 6.37 -19.19 -1.06
C ARG A 181 4.99 -19.43 -0.44
N ALA A 182 3.93 -18.98 -1.09
CA ALA A 182 2.56 -19.17 -0.61
C ALA A 182 1.96 -20.51 -1.08
N ARG A 183 2.60 -21.16 -2.07
CA ARG A 183 2.30 -22.50 -2.56
C ARG A 183 2.97 -23.58 -1.71
#